data_AF-A0A840DKH3-F1
#
_entry.id   AF-A0A840DKH3-F1
#
_cell.length_a   1.000
_cell.length_b   1.000
_cell.length_c   1.000
_cell.angle_alpha   90.00
_cell.angle_beta   90.00
_cell.angle_gamma   90.00
#
_symmetry.space_group_name_H-M   'P 1'
#
loop_
_entity.id
_entity.type
_entity.pdbx_description
1 polymer ?
#
loop_
_entity_poly.entity_id
_entity_poly.type
_entity_poly.pdbx_seq_one_letter_code
_entity_poly.pdbx_strand_id
1 'polypeptide(L)'
;MISKTQLSNIKHVAVIDLREYNEATALPVPMAILLPLSYIERNYHQIPYKDVILITSDAITTNLGVRKLKRYGFQIKGVCCLEIKPTIKTA
;
A
#
# COMPACT_ATOMS: atom_id res chain seq x y z
N MET A 1 3.21 34.54 -19.84
CA MET A 1 3.11 33.94 -18.49
C MET A 1 2.33 32.64 -18.65
N ILE A 2 2.91 31.52 -18.20
CA ILE A 2 2.56 30.15 -18.62
C ILE A 2 1.06 29.86 -18.37
N SER A 3 0.38 29.37 -19.41
CA SER A 3 -1.05 29.07 -19.40
C SER A 3 -1.38 27.93 -18.43
N LYS A 4 -2.47 28.07 -17.66
CA LYS A 4 -3.03 27.05 -16.73
C LYS A 4 -3.17 25.63 -17.31
N THR A 5 -3.08 25.49 -18.63
CA THR A 5 -3.09 24.24 -19.39
C THR A 5 -1.91 23.29 -19.16
N GLN A 6 -0.83 23.72 -18.46
CA GLN A 6 0.36 22.88 -18.18
C GLN A 6 0.46 22.34 -16.74
N LEU A 7 -0.60 22.45 -15.93
CA LEU A 7 -0.69 21.79 -14.60
C LEU A 7 -1.29 20.37 -14.66
N SER A 8 -1.60 19.88 -15.85
CA SER A 8 -2.56 18.79 -16.10
C SER A 8 -2.02 17.36 -16.01
N ASN A 9 -0.86 17.10 -15.39
CA ASN A 9 -0.33 15.73 -15.34
C ASN A 9 0.41 15.32 -14.06
N ILE A 10 0.04 15.87 -12.90
CA ILE A 10 0.49 15.30 -11.62
C ILE A 10 -0.34 14.02 -11.38
N LYS A 11 0.24 12.86 -11.72
CA LYS A 11 -0.31 11.56 -11.33
C LYS A 11 -0.12 11.40 -9.82
N HIS A 12 -1.18 11.63 -9.06
CA HIS A 12 -1.17 11.38 -7.63
C HIS A 12 -1.33 9.87 -7.37
N VAL A 13 -0.31 9.27 -6.73
CA VAL A 13 -0.29 7.84 -6.35
C VAL A 13 -0.21 7.76 -4.83
N ALA A 14 -1.07 6.96 -4.19
CA ALA A 14 -1.01 6.72 -2.75
C ALA A 14 -0.15 5.49 -2.46
N VAL A 15 0.68 5.56 -1.41
CA VAL A 15 1.39 4.39 -0.88
C VAL A 15 0.58 3.85 0.29
N ILE A 16 0.16 2.59 0.22
CA ILE A 16 -0.68 1.93 1.21
C ILE A 16 0.09 0.78 1.84
N ASP A 17 0.22 0.79 3.16
CA ASP A 17 0.88 -0.28 3.91
C ASP A 17 -0.16 -1.24 4.46
N LEU A 18 -0.18 -2.46 3.93
CA LEU A 18 -1.15 -3.50 4.26
C LEU A 18 -0.67 -4.46 5.36
N ARG A 19 0.53 -4.24 5.90
CA ARG A 19 1.11 -5.06 6.97
C ARG A 19 0.34 -4.88 8.27
N GLU A 20 0.45 -5.87 9.14
CA GLU A 20 -0.09 -5.77 10.49
C GLU A 20 0.68 -4.71 11.30
N TYR A 21 0.03 -4.11 12.30
CA TYR A 21 0.61 -2.99 13.06
C TYR A 21 1.96 -3.31 13.70
N ASN A 22 2.17 -4.54 14.17
CA ASN A 22 3.42 -4.99 14.76
C ASN A 22 4.59 -4.91 13.76
N GLU A 23 4.38 -5.37 12.52
CA GLU A 23 5.37 -5.32 11.44
C GLU A 23 5.61 -3.88 10.96
N ALA A 24 4.54 -3.10 10.79
CA ALA A 24 4.65 -1.71 10.38
C ALA A 24 5.32 -0.82 11.43
N THR A 25 5.12 -1.12 12.71
CA THR A 25 5.80 -0.43 13.81
C THR A 25 7.28 -0.82 13.90
N ALA A 26 7.60 -2.09 13.66
CA ALA A 26 8.99 -2.57 13.69
C ALA A 26 9.82 -2.02 12.51
N LEU A 27 9.20 -1.83 11.34
CA LEU A 27 9.84 -1.23 10.17
C LEU A 27 8.89 -0.20 9.53
N PRO A 28 8.86 1.04 10.03
CA PRO A 28 8.01 2.10 9.49
C PRO A 28 8.37 2.45 8.06
N VAL A 29 7.37 2.65 7.21
CA VAL A 29 7.54 3.19 5.86
C VAL A 29 7.04 4.64 5.84
N PRO A 30 7.94 5.64 5.74
CA PRO A 30 7.53 7.04 5.71
C PRO A 30 6.54 7.31 4.58
N MET A 31 5.59 8.21 4.82
CA MET A 31 4.57 8.66 3.86
C MET A 31 3.56 7.59 3.41
N ALA A 32 3.64 6.36 3.91
CA ALA A 32 2.63 5.33 3.66
C ALA A 32 1.41 5.51 4.58
N ILE A 33 0.22 5.27 4.03
CA ILE A 33 -1.01 5.17 4.82
C ILE A 33 -1.07 3.75 5.38
N LEU A 34 -0.88 3.61 6.70
CA LEU A 34 -1.02 2.33 7.38
C LEU A 34 -2.47 1.90 7.40
N LEU A 35 -2.76 0.84 6.66
CA LEU A 35 -4.08 0.25 6.54
C LEU A 35 -3.94 -1.27 6.43
N PRO A 36 -3.79 -2.00 7.56
CA PRO A 36 -3.61 -3.44 7.52
C PRO A 36 -4.71 -4.14 6.73
N LEU A 37 -4.41 -5.29 6.12
CA LEU A 37 -5.33 -5.99 5.20
C LEU A 37 -6.74 -6.20 5.79
N SER A 38 -6.83 -6.47 7.09
CA SER A 38 -8.07 -6.67 7.85
C SER A 38 -8.91 -5.39 8.00
N TYR A 39 -8.30 -4.21 7.87
CA TYR A 39 -8.95 -2.90 8.03
C TYR A 39 -9.40 -2.27 6.71
N ILE A 40 -8.96 -2.81 5.56
CA ILE A 40 -9.28 -2.25 4.23
C ILE A 40 -10.78 -2.07 4.05
N GLU A 41 -11.58 -3.09 4.37
CA GLU A 41 -13.02 -3.12 4.09
C GLU A 41 -13.79 -1.95 4.73
N ARG A 42 -13.31 -1.47 5.89
CA ARG A 42 -13.96 -0.38 6.63
C ARG A 42 -13.42 1.00 6.27
N ASN A 43 -12.21 1.09 5.71
CA ASN A 43 -11.49 2.36 5.57
C ASN A 43 -10.98 2.67 4.16
N TYR A 44 -11.22 1.80 3.17
CA TYR A 44 -10.73 2.03 1.80
C TYR A 44 -11.21 3.36 1.18
N HIS A 45 -12.35 3.89 1.65
CA HIS A 45 -12.86 5.20 1.26
C HIS A 45 -11.95 6.38 1.62
N GLN A 46 -11.03 6.21 2.58
CA GLN A 46 -10.10 7.24 3.03
C GLN A 46 -8.84 7.33 2.13
N ILE A 47 -8.66 6.39 1.20
CA ILE A 47 -7.52 6.39 0.29
C ILE A 47 -7.69 7.54 -0.71
N PRO A 48 -6.76 8.52 -0.76
CA PRO A 48 -6.97 9.78 -1.48
C PRO A 48 -6.91 9.63 -3.00
N TYR A 49 -6.29 8.56 -3.50
CA TYR A 49 -6.01 8.38 -4.92
C TYR A 49 -6.38 6.97 -5.40
N LYS A 50 -6.83 6.86 -6.65
CA LYS A 50 -7.15 5.57 -7.27
C LYS A 50 -5.91 4.77 -7.64
N ASP A 51 -4.84 5.44 -8.01
CA ASP A 51 -3.56 4.80 -8.27
C ASP A 51 -2.85 4.53 -6.94
N VAL A 52 -2.50 3.27 -6.67
CA VAL A 52 -1.90 2.86 -5.40
C VAL A 52 -0.66 1.98 -5.58
N ILE A 53 0.31 2.12 -4.68
CA ILE A 53 1.43 1.21 -4.49
C ILE A 53 1.24 0.52 -3.13
N LEU A 54 1.40 -0.79 -3.08
CA LEU A 54 1.17 -1.57 -1.86
C LEU A 54 2.49 -1.96 -1.20
N ILE A 55 2.58 -1.80 0.12
CA ILE A 55 3.58 -2.45 0.96
C ILE A 55 2.94 -3.65 1.64
N THR A 56 3.58 -4.81 1.58
CA THR A 56 3.05 -6.08 2.08
C THR A 56 4.15 -6.89 2.77
N SER A 57 3.77 -7.92 3.53
CA SER A 57 4.71 -8.75 4.29
C SER A 57 4.97 -10.12 3.70
N ASP A 58 4.06 -10.63 2.88
CA ASP A 58 4.18 -11.93 2.23
C ASP A 58 3.34 -12.02 0.94
N ALA A 59 3.47 -13.16 0.25
CA ALA A 59 2.72 -13.45 -0.97
C ALA A 59 1.19 -13.55 -0.74
N ILE A 60 0.75 -13.98 0.45
CA ILE A 60 -0.68 -14.15 0.76
C ILE A 60 -1.34 -12.77 0.88
N THR A 61 -0.77 -11.90 1.71
CA THR A 61 -1.15 -10.51 1.93
C THR A 61 -1.09 -9.73 0.62
N THR A 62 -0.07 -9.97 -0.20
CA THR A 62 0.03 -9.42 -1.55
C THR A 62 -1.16 -9.80 -2.42
N ASN A 63 -1.44 -11.10 -2.55
CA ASN A 63 -2.52 -11.59 -3.41
C ASN A 63 -3.90 -11.10 -2.94
N LEU A 64 -4.15 -11.17 -1.62
CA LEU A 64 -5.40 -10.73 -1.01
C LEU A 64 -5.58 -9.22 -1.12
N GLY A 65 -4.54 -8.44 -0.82
CA GLY A 65 -4.54 -6.98 -0.90
C GLY A 65 -4.81 -6.48 -2.31
N VAL A 66 -4.09 -7.01 -3.31
CA VAL A 66 -4.29 -6.69 -4.73
C VAL A 66 -5.72 -7.02 -5.16
N ARG A 67 -6.22 -8.21 -4.81
CA ARG A 67 -7.59 -8.63 -5.18
C ARG A 67 -8.66 -7.76 -4.52
N LYS A 68 -8.53 -7.45 -3.22
CA LYS A 68 -9.49 -6.61 -2.50
C LYS A 68 -9.52 -5.19 -3.06
N LEU A 69 -8.37 -4.54 -3.20
CA LEU A 69 -8.31 -3.15 -3.67
C LEU A 69 -8.73 -3.02 -5.15
N LYS A 70 -8.38 -3.98 -6.02
CA LYS A 70 -8.94 -4.01 -7.38
C LYS A 70 -10.47 -4.10 -7.38
N ARG A 71 -11.06 -4.93 -6.49
CA ARG A 71 -12.52 -5.02 -6.34
C ARG A 71 -13.15 -3.69 -5.91
N TYR A 72 -12.45 -2.88 -5.12
CA TYR A 72 -12.89 -1.54 -4.72
C TYR A 72 -12.55 -0.43 -5.74
N GLY A 73 -12.05 -0.82 -6.93
CA GLY A 73 -11.81 0.10 -8.05
C GLY A 73 -10.48 0.84 -7.99
N PHE A 74 -9.50 0.38 -7.22
CA PHE A 74 -8.14 0.93 -7.24
C PHE A 74 -7.30 0.33 -8.37
N GLN A 75 -6.35 1.11 -8.88
CA GLN A 75 -5.36 0.71 -9.86
C GLN A 75 -4.02 0.45 -9.16
N ILE A 76 -3.63 -0.82 -9.08
CA ILE A 76 -2.34 -1.19 -8.49
C ILE A 76 -1.22 -0.84 -9.47
N LYS A 77 -0.33 0.08 -9.09
CA LYS A 77 0.83 0.51 -9.89
C LYS A 77 2.13 -0.21 -9.52
N GLY A 78 2.18 -0.80 -8.34
CA GLY A 78 3.32 -1.57 -7.86
C GLY A 78 3.03 -2.23 -6.53
N VAL A 79 3.86 -3.23 -6.19
CA VAL A 79 3.85 -3.90 -4.89
C VAL A 79 5.30 -4.04 -4.43
N CYS A 80 5.55 -3.72 -3.16
CA CYS A 80 6.80 -3.99 -2.47
C CYS A 80 6.51 -4.97 -1.33
N CYS A 81 6.97 -6.21 -1.48
CA CYS A 81 6.85 -7.23 -0.45
C CYS A 81 8.09 -7.20 0.44
N LEU A 82 7.94 -6.80 1.69
CA LEU A 82 8.99 -6.76 2.71
C LEU A 82 8.98 -8.07 3.49
N GLU A 83 9.35 -9.16 2.82
CA GLU A 83 9.42 -10.48 3.46
C GLU A 83 10.45 -10.47 4.59
N ILE A 84 9.95 -10.60 5.82
CA ILE A 84 10.82 -10.89 6.96
C ILE A 84 11.10 -12.39 6.92
N LYS A 85 12.28 -12.76 6.42
CA LYS A 85 12.74 -14.14 6.57
C LYS A 85 12.90 -14.41 8.06
N PRO A 86 12.27 -15.47 8.62
CA PRO A 86 12.54 -15.84 9.99
C PRO A 86 14.04 -16.06 10.11
N THR A 87 14.68 -15.21 10.92
CA THR A 87 16.08 -15.45 11.27
C THR A 87 16.05 -16.67 12.14
N ILE A 88 16.35 -17.83 11.55
CA ILE A 88 16.49 -19.07 12.31
C ILE A 88 17.62 -18.79 13.29
N LYS A 89 17.28 -18.53 14.56
CA LYS A 89 18.26 -18.51 15.63
C LYS A 89 18.68 -19.97 15.82
N THR A 90 19.75 -20.37 15.14
CA THR A 90 20.45 -21.61 15.45
C THR A 90 20.95 -21.45 16.89
N ALA A 91 20.38 -22.25 17.79
CA ALA A 91 20.84 -22.41 19.16
C ALA A 91 22.17 -23.16 19.18
#